data_AF-A0A7W2HVX0-F1
#
_entry.id   AF-A0A7W2HVX0-F1
#
_cell.length_a   1.000
_cell.length_b   1.000
_cell.length_c   1.000
_cell.angle_alpha   90.00
_cell.angle_beta   90.00
_cell.angle_gamma   90.00
#
_symmetry.space_group_name_H-M   'P 1'
#
loop_
_entity.id
_entity.type
_entity.pdbx_description
1 polymer ?
#
loop_
_entity_poly.entity_id
_entity_poly.type
_entity_poly.pdbx_seq_one_letter_code
_entity_poly.pdbx_strand_id
1 'polypeptide(L)'
;MGHVPFFRWVLTLGFMLLACAVGLYAAGTHRPETRRVDLTVLDERPDGSCRVQWYDPGAGSPLLTALWVLREAGPRAPATAAHGRELAEPLDGPLKDAAPATGLGGMLRAGPVARAHAALAVSELRAALIVAEREGVPGRSAQTSVDLLRGAGR
;
A
#
# COMPACT_ATOMS: atom_id res chain seq x y z
N MET A 1 -19.60 46.57 -0.17
CA MET A 1 -18.45 45.67 -0.40
C MET A 1 -17.66 45.57 0.90
N GLY A 2 -17.91 44.55 1.72
CA GLY A 2 -17.17 44.31 2.96
C GLY A 2 -16.64 42.89 2.95
N HIS A 3 -15.39 42.70 2.52
CA HIS A 3 -14.74 41.40 2.57
C HIS A 3 -14.47 41.02 4.03
N VAL A 4 -15.10 39.94 4.46
CA VAL A 4 -15.25 39.52 5.85
C VAL A 4 -13.92 38.94 6.38
N PRO A 5 -13.46 39.34 7.59
CA PRO A 5 -12.20 38.87 8.18
C PRO A 5 -12.14 37.35 8.43
N PHE A 6 -13.29 36.66 8.40
CA PHE A 6 -13.41 35.22 8.57
C PHE A 6 -12.57 34.42 7.55
N PHE A 7 -12.58 34.83 6.27
CA PHE A 7 -11.86 34.11 5.22
C PHE A 7 -10.34 34.18 5.42
N ARG A 8 -9.85 35.29 6.00
CA ARG A 8 -8.42 35.50 6.27
C ARG A 8 -7.90 34.60 7.40
N TRP A 9 -8.72 34.37 8.42
CA TRP A 9 -8.39 33.45 9.52
C TRP A 9 -8.41 31.99 9.10
N VAL A 10 -9.34 31.59 8.23
CA VAL A 10 -9.38 30.23 7.67
C VAL A 10 -8.16 29.97 6.78
N LEU A 11 -7.75 30.94 5.96
CA LEU A 11 -6.61 30.79 5.06
C LEU A 11 -5.27 30.67 5.83
N THR A 12 -5.11 31.46 6.90
CA THR A 12 -3.92 31.44 7.75
C THR A 12 -3.82 30.16 8.57
N LEU A 13 -4.92 29.70 9.17
CA LEU A 13 -4.96 28.41 9.87
C LEU A 13 -4.67 27.25 8.90
N GLY A 14 -5.24 27.29 7.69
CA GLY A 14 -4.97 26.30 6.65
C GLY A 14 -3.50 26.25 6.24
N PHE A 15 -2.87 27.41 6.01
CA PHE A 15 -1.43 27.48 5.69
C PHE A 15 -0.56 27.00 6.84
N MET A 16 -0.91 27.31 8.09
CA MET A 16 -0.15 26.87 9.26
C MET A 16 -0.20 25.34 9.44
N LEU A 17 -1.39 24.74 9.26
CA LEU A 17 -1.54 23.29 9.30
C LEU A 17 -0.81 22.60 8.15
N LEU A 18 -0.86 23.18 6.94
CA LEU A 18 -0.14 22.68 5.77
C LEU A 18 1.39 22.72 5.98
N ALA A 19 1.92 23.84 6.48
CA ALA A 19 3.34 23.98 6.77
C ALA A 19 3.79 23.02 7.90
N CYS A 20 2.96 22.84 8.92
CA CYS A 20 3.21 21.87 9.99
C CYS A 20 3.24 20.43 9.45
N ALA A 21 2.29 20.07 8.59
CA ALA A 21 2.26 18.74 7.95
C ALA A 21 3.48 18.50 7.04
N VAL A 22 3.89 19.49 6.25
CA VAL A 22 5.11 19.43 5.43
C VAL A 22 6.35 19.31 6.31
N GLY A 23 6.41 20.05 7.42
CA GLY A 23 7.48 19.97 8.39
C GLY A 23 7.59 18.58 9.02
N LEU A 24 6.47 18.00 9.45
CA LEU A 24 6.42 16.63 10.00
C LEU A 24 6.79 15.57 8.95
N TYR A 25 6.36 15.77 7.70
CA TYR A 25 6.72 14.88 6.59
C TYR A 25 8.22 14.94 6.27
N ALA A 26 8.78 16.16 6.18
CA ALA A 26 10.20 16.37 5.90
C ALA A 26 11.11 16.00 7.07
N ALA A 27 10.64 16.15 8.31
CA ALA A 27 11.35 15.75 9.53
C ALA A 27 11.38 14.22 9.73
N GLY A 28 10.81 13.45 8.81
CA GLY A 28 10.98 12.01 8.76
C GLY A 28 10.33 11.30 9.93
N THR A 29 9.01 11.09 9.86
CA THR A 29 8.43 9.88 10.45
C THR A 29 8.90 8.67 9.66
N HIS A 30 10.21 8.42 9.72
CA HIS A 30 10.85 7.19 9.29
C HIS A 30 10.43 6.13 10.31
N ARG A 31 9.21 5.63 10.16
CA ARG A 31 8.74 4.46 10.86
C ARG A 31 9.14 3.29 9.96
N PRO A 32 10.23 2.54 10.24
CA PRO A 32 10.42 1.29 9.55
C PRO A 32 9.35 0.36 10.12
N GLU A 33 8.30 0.16 9.33
CA GLU A 33 7.46 -1.02 9.48
C GLU A 33 8.38 -2.23 9.54
N THR A 34 8.08 -3.15 10.45
CA THR A 34 8.86 -4.33 10.83
C THR A 34 9.34 -5.11 9.61
N ARG A 35 10.50 -4.74 9.08
CA ARG A 35 11.22 -5.43 8.03
C ARG A 35 11.97 -6.56 8.71
N ARG A 36 11.47 -7.79 8.57
CA ARG A 36 12.13 -8.98 9.09
C ARG A 36 13.40 -9.21 8.28
N VAL A 37 14.54 -8.92 8.89
CA VAL A 37 15.87 -9.16 8.34
C VAL A 37 16.36 -10.47 8.96
N ASP A 38 16.71 -11.46 8.15
CA ASP A 38 17.33 -12.69 8.64
C ASP A 38 18.74 -12.36 9.13
N LEU A 39 18.94 -12.56 10.43
CA LEU A 39 20.21 -12.37 11.12
C LEU A 39 20.98 -13.69 11.14
N THR A 40 22.12 -13.72 10.46
CA THR A 40 23.08 -14.81 10.64
C THR A 40 24.18 -14.34 11.58
N VAL A 41 24.29 -14.97 12.76
CA VAL A 41 25.38 -14.73 13.70
C VAL A 41 26.63 -15.39 13.13
N LEU A 42 27.63 -14.58 12.78
CA LEU A 42 28.88 -15.06 12.19
C LEU A 42 29.86 -15.55 13.25
N ASP A 43 29.85 -14.91 14.42
CA ASP A 43 30.82 -15.17 15.49
C ASP A 43 30.28 -14.60 16.81
N GLU A 44 30.37 -15.38 17.89
CA GLU A 44 29.93 -14.99 19.22
C GLU A 44 31.13 -15.05 20.17
N ARG A 45 31.56 -13.89 20.66
CA ARG A 45 32.66 -13.81 21.63
C ARG A 45 32.16 -14.21 23.02
N PRO A 46 33.06 -14.74 23.88
CA PRO A 46 32.73 -15.11 25.25
C PRO A 46 32.35 -13.92 26.16
N ASP A 47 32.45 -12.69 25.67
CA ASP A 47 31.98 -11.47 26.32
C ASP A 47 30.48 -11.18 26.06
N GLY A 48 29.80 -12.04 25.28
CA GLY A 48 28.40 -11.87 24.89
C GLY A 48 28.19 -10.92 23.70
N SER A 49 29.27 -10.49 23.04
CA SER A 49 29.17 -9.70 21.81
C SER A 49 29.09 -10.62 20.57
N CYS A 50 28.00 -10.49 19.83
CA CYS A 50 27.78 -11.20 18.56
C CYS A 50 28.13 -10.31 17.37
N ARG A 51 28.98 -10.78 16.47
CA ARG A 51 29.09 -10.21 15.12
C ARG A 51 28.01 -10.81 14.25
N VAL A 52 27.15 -9.95 13.75
CA VAL A 52 26.04 -10.32 12.87
C VAL A 52 26.31 -9.81 11.45
N GLN A 53 26.01 -10.65 10.46
CA GLN A 53 25.98 -10.24 9.05
C GLN A 53 24.53 -10.15 8.60
N TRP A 54 24.25 -9.09 7.85
CA TRP A 54 22.94 -8.80 7.31
C TRP A 54 23.01 -8.98 5.79
N TYR A 55 22.12 -9.80 5.22
CA TYR A 55 21.95 -9.92 3.78
C TYR A 55 20.68 -9.16 3.37
N ASP A 56 20.83 -8.14 2.53
CA ASP A 56 19.69 -7.42 1.92
C ASP A 56 19.42 -8.03 0.53
N PRO A 57 18.37 -8.84 0.35
CA PRO A 57 18.01 -9.38 -0.96
C PRO A 57 17.62 -8.29 -1.96
N GLY A 58 17.25 -7.08 -1.50
CA GLY A 58 16.95 -5.92 -2.33
C GLY A 58 18.18 -5.24 -2.92
N ALA A 59 19.39 -5.59 -2.46
CA ALA A 59 20.65 -5.14 -3.07
C ALA A 59 21.08 -6.03 -4.26
N GLY A 60 20.43 -7.18 -4.45
CA GLY A 60 20.70 -8.13 -5.54
C GLY A 60 19.87 -7.84 -6.79
N SER A 61 20.43 -8.15 -7.95
CA SER A 61 19.83 -7.89 -9.27
C SER A 61 18.34 -8.27 -9.37
N PRO A 62 17.55 -7.62 -10.26
CA PRO A 62 16.13 -7.92 -10.46
C PRO A 62 15.86 -9.41 -10.74
N LEU A 63 16.82 -10.09 -11.37
CA LEU A 63 16.81 -11.52 -11.63
C LEU A 63 16.80 -12.34 -10.34
N LEU A 64 17.63 -11.97 -9.36
CA LEU A 64 17.76 -12.66 -8.08
C LEU A 64 16.51 -12.47 -7.22
N THR A 65 15.94 -11.27 -7.25
CA THR A 65 14.64 -10.99 -6.63
C THR A 65 13.52 -11.82 -7.29
N ALA A 66 13.48 -11.86 -8.62
CA ALA A 66 12.47 -12.65 -9.35
C ALA A 66 12.60 -14.15 -9.07
N LEU A 67 13.82 -14.69 -9.05
CA LEU A 67 14.09 -16.10 -8.72
C LEU A 67 13.72 -16.42 -7.27
N TRP A 68 13.97 -15.52 -6.33
CA TRP A 68 13.56 -15.70 -4.94
C TRP A 68 12.03 -15.72 -4.80
N VAL A 69 11.33 -14.78 -5.45
CA VAL A 69 9.85 -14.76 -5.47
C VAL A 69 9.29 -16.04 -6.12
N LEU A 70 9.88 -16.51 -7.22
CA LEU A 70 9.48 -17.75 -7.88
C LEU A 70 9.71 -19.00 -7.02
N ARG A 71 10.81 -19.04 -6.27
CA ARG A 71 11.11 -20.12 -5.31
C ARG A 71 10.08 -20.12 -4.19
N GLU A 72 9.83 -18.95 -3.59
CA GLU A 72 8.98 -18.83 -2.40
C GLU A 72 7.51 -19.04 -2.72
N ALA A 73 7.06 -18.61 -3.90
CA ALA A 73 5.66 -18.77 -4.31
C ALA A 73 5.30 -20.24 -4.68
N GLY A 74 6.30 -21.09 -4.96
CA GLY A 74 6.13 -22.52 -5.20
C GLY A 74 5.41 -22.89 -6.52
N PRO A 75 5.18 -24.19 -6.79
CA PRO A 75 4.66 -24.68 -8.07
C PRO A 75 3.23 -24.27 -8.39
N ARG A 76 2.46 -23.80 -7.39
CA ARG A 76 1.09 -23.30 -7.58
C ARG A 76 1.03 -21.81 -7.94
N ALA A 77 2.13 -21.07 -7.79
CA ALA A 77 2.19 -19.63 -8.02
C ALA A 77 1.62 -19.17 -9.37
N PRO A 78 1.89 -19.85 -10.51
CA PRO A 78 1.35 -19.42 -11.79
C PRO A 78 -0.18 -19.48 -11.85
N ALA A 79 -0.79 -20.52 -11.26
CA ALA A 79 -2.24 -20.67 -11.21
C ALA A 79 -2.89 -19.62 -10.29
N THR A 80 -2.28 -19.37 -9.13
CA THR A 80 -2.73 -18.32 -8.19
C THR A 80 -2.61 -16.93 -8.81
N ALA A 81 -1.52 -16.65 -9.54
CA ALA A 81 -1.32 -15.38 -10.24
C ALA A 81 -2.29 -15.20 -11.41
N ALA A 82 -2.57 -16.27 -12.17
CA ALA A 82 -3.56 -16.24 -13.24
C ALA A 82 -4.97 -15.93 -12.70
N HIS A 83 -5.37 -16.59 -11.61
CA HIS A 83 -6.64 -16.31 -10.96
C HIS A 83 -6.70 -14.89 -10.37
N GLY A 84 -5.62 -14.41 -9.76
CA GLY A 84 -5.51 -13.02 -9.31
C GLY A 84 -5.66 -12.00 -10.44
N ARG A 85 -5.11 -12.31 -11.63
CA ARG A 85 -5.27 -11.46 -12.82
C ARG A 85 -6.70 -11.47 -13.34
N GLU A 86 -7.36 -12.62 -13.40
CA GLU A 86 -8.76 -12.75 -13.79
C GLU A 86 -9.68 -11.92 -12.86
N LEU A 87 -9.39 -11.90 -11.56
CA LEU A 87 -10.12 -11.07 -10.59
C LEU A 87 -9.80 -9.58 -10.71
N ALA A 88 -8.58 -9.22 -11.11
CA ALA A 88 -8.14 -7.83 -11.20
C ALA A 88 -8.56 -7.14 -12.52
N GLU A 89 -8.67 -7.90 -13.62
CA GLU A 89 -8.96 -7.35 -14.95
C GLU A 89 -10.27 -6.56 -15.02
N PRO A 90 -11.40 -7.02 -14.42
CA PRO A 90 -12.63 -6.23 -14.37
C PRO A 90 -12.52 -4.93 -13.58
N LEU A 91 -11.55 -4.83 -12.66
CA LEU A 91 -11.36 -3.67 -11.78
C LEU A 91 -10.47 -2.58 -12.39
N ASP A 92 -9.69 -2.88 -13.45
CA ASP A 92 -8.72 -1.95 -14.03
C ASP A 92 -9.39 -0.66 -14.56
N GLY A 93 -10.53 -0.79 -15.24
CA GLY A 93 -11.32 0.36 -15.72
C GLY A 93 -11.84 1.24 -14.57
N PRO A 94 -12.65 0.70 -13.64
CA PRO A 94 -13.14 1.44 -12.48
C PRO A 94 -12.02 2.07 -11.64
N LEU A 95 -10.88 1.41 -11.47
CA LEU A 95 -9.74 1.95 -10.72
C LEU A 95 -9.07 3.12 -11.46
N LYS A 96 -8.97 3.07 -12.79
CA LYS A 96 -8.48 4.20 -13.61
C LYS A 96 -9.42 5.39 -13.54
N ASP A 97 -10.72 5.15 -13.64
CA ASP A 97 -11.73 6.21 -13.53
C ASP A 97 -11.75 6.82 -12.13
N ALA A 98 -11.54 6.01 -11.08
CA ALA A 98 -11.44 6.45 -9.70
C ALA A 98 -10.10 7.12 -9.34
N ALA A 99 -9.06 7.01 -10.18
CA ALA A 99 -7.70 7.51 -9.87
C ALA A 99 -7.64 9.00 -9.47
N PRO A 100 -8.44 9.93 -10.03
CA PRO A 100 -8.48 11.31 -9.56
C PRO A 100 -8.93 11.44 -8.09
N ALA A 101 -9.74 10.50 -7.59
CA ALA A 101 -10.26 10.51 -6.23
C ALA A 101 -9.24 10.03 -5.17
N THR A 102 -8.06 9.55 -5.58
CA THR A 102 -6.99 9.11 -4.66
C THR A 102 -6.37 10.27 -3.86
N GLY A 103 -6.71 11.52 -4.17
CA GLY A 103 -6.37 12.66 -3.33
C GLY A 103 -6.94 13.98 -3.82
N LEU A 104 -6.89 15.00 -2.94
CA LEU A 104 -7.40 16.34 -3.25
C LEU A 104 -6.74 16.93 -4.50
N GLY A 105 -5.43 16.74 -4.67
CA GLY A 105 -4.70 17.23 -5.84
C GLY A 105 -5.11 16.57 -7.16
N GLY A 106 -5.48 15.28 -7.14
CA GLY A 106 -5.99 14.56 -8.31
C GLY A 106 -7.35 15.09 -8.74
N MET A 107 -8.26 15.24 -7.78
CA MET A 107 -9.58 15.84 -7.99
C MET A 107 -9.47 17.25 -8.55
N LEU A 108 -8.61 18.10 -7.98
CA LEU A 108 -8.48 19.49 -8.43
C LEU A 108 -7.91 19.61 -9.85
N ARG A 109 -6.99 18.74 -10.27
CA ARG A 109 -6.45 18.72 -11.64
C ARG A 109 -7.41 18.12 -12.67
N ALA A 110 -8.32 17.23 -12.24
CA ALA A 110 -9.31 16.64 -13.12
C ALA A 110 -10.35 17.67 -13.55
N GLY A 111 -10.75 17.62 -14.83
CA GLY A 111 -11.86 18.40 -15.37
C GLY A 111 -13.22 17.95 -14.83
N PRO A 112 -14.30 18.73 -15.04
CA PRO A 112 -15.63 18.45 -14.46
C PRO A 112 -16.17 17.05 -14.79
N VAL A 113 -15.99 16.59 -16.03
CA VAL A 113 -16.41 15.25 -16.49
C VAL A 113 -15.62 14.15 -15.79
N ALA A 114 -14.29 14.28 -15.73
CA ALA A 114 -13.43 13.30 -15.07
C ALA A 114 -13.70 13.21 -13.55
N ARG A 115 -14.06 14.32 -12.90
CA ARG A 115 -14.49 14.31 -11.49
C ARG A 115 -15.80 13.55 -11.29
N ALA A 116 -16.77 13.71 -12.19
CA ALA A 116 -18.05 12.99 -12.13
C ALA A 116 -17.85 11.48 -12.33
N HIS A 117 -17.02 11.10 -13.31
CA HIS A 117 -16.66 9.69 -13.53
C HIS A 117 -15.94 9.10 -12.33
N ALA A 118 -14.98 9.82 -11.74
CA ALA A 118 -14.28 9.37 -10.55
C ALA A 118 -15.22 9.18 -9.35
N ALA A 119 -16.18 10.09 -9.14
CA ALA A 119 -17.17 9.97 -8.08
C ALA A 119 -18.07 8.74 -8.27
N LEU A 120 -18.53 8.51 -9.51
CA LEU A 120 -19.33 7.34 -9.86
C LEU A 120 -18.55 6.03 -9.65
N ALA A 121 -17.35 5.93 -10.21
CA ALA A 121 -16.50 4.74 -10.08
C ALA A 121 -16.17 4.43 -8.61
N VAL A 122 -15.90 5.45 -7.79
CA VAL A 122 -15.72 5.28 -6.33
C VAL A 122 -16.99 4.77 -5.65
N SER A 123 -18.17 5.21 -6.09
CA SER A 123 -19.44 4.72 -5.51
C SER A 123 -19.68 3.24 -5.84
N GLU A 124 -19.35 2.82 -7.07
CA GLU A 124 -19.44 1.42 -7.50
C GLU A 124 -18.45 0.53 -6.76
N LEU A 125 -17.19 0.97 -6.62
CA LEU A 125 -16.17 0.26 -5.84
C LEU A 125 -16.58 0.10 -4.36
N ARG A 126 -17.18 1.13 -3.75
CA ARG A 126 -17.71 1.02 -2.38
C ARG A 126 -18.85 0.02 -2.30
N ALA A 127 -19.76 0.00 -3.27
CA ALA A 127 -20.85 -0.98 -3.30
C ALA A 127 -20.31 -2.41 -3.42
N ALA A 128 -19.33 -2.64 -4.29
CA ALA A 128 -18.65 -3.92 -4.43
C ALA A 128 -17.96 -4.36 -3.13
N LEU A 129 -17.27 -3.44 -2.44
CA LEU A 129 -16.65 -3.72 -1.14
C LEU A 129 -17.68 -4.10 -0.07
N ILE A 130 -18.84 -3.43 -0.02
CA ILE A 130 -19.91 -3.79 0.92
C ILE A 130 -20.43 -5.21 0.67
N VAL A 131 -20.57 -5.61 -0.60
CA VAL A 131 -20.95 -6.99 -0.96
C VAL A 131 -19.86 -7.98 -0.54
N ALA A 132 -18.60 -7.70 -0.85
CA ALA A 132 -17.47 -8.55 -0.47
C ALA A 132 -17.33 -8.72 1.06
N GLU A 133 -17.57 -7.66 1.83
CA GLU A 133 -17.62 -7.69 3.29
C GLU A 133 -18.75 -8.60 3.80
N ARG A 134 -19.97 -8.47 3.24
CA ARG A 134 -21.10 -9.35 3.59
C ARG A 134 -20.81 -10.82 3.31
N GLU A 135 -20.09 -11.08 2.22
CA GLU A 135 -19.67 -12.42 1.84
C GLU A 135 -18.47 -12.92 2.65
N GLY A 136 -17.89 -12.11 3.54
CA GLY A 136 -16.74 -12.47 4.37
C GLY A 136 -15.45 -12.69 3.57
N VAL A 137 -15.35 -12.08 2.37
CA VAL A 137 -14.17 -12.20 1.50
C VAL A 137 -12.90 -11.71 2.21
N PRO A 138 -12.87 -10.53 2.88
CA PRO A 138 -11.66 -10.03 3.52
C PRO A 138 -11.12 -10.97 4.60
N GLY A 139 -12.01 -11.57 5.40
CA GLY A 139 -11.64 -12.54 6.43
C GLY A 139 -11.01 -13.81 5.83
N ARG A 140 -11.61 -14.37 4.77
CA ARG A 140 -11.05 -15.54 4.06
C ARG A 140 -9.73 -15.21 3.37
N SER A 141 -9.60 -14.02 2.78
CA SER A 141 -8.37 -13.57 2.15
C SER A 141 -7.25 -13.41 3.17
N ALA A 142 -7.52 -12.76 4.32
CA ALA A 142 -6.55 -12.61 5.40
C ALA A 142 -6.08 -13.96 5.94
N GLN A 143 -7.01 -14.90 6.16
CA GLN A 143 -6.67 -16.25 6.59
C GLN A 143 -5.80 -16.97 5.56
N THR A 144 -6.17 -16.91 4.28
CA THR A 144 -5.37 -17.48 3.18
C THR A 144 -3.97 -16.89 3.13
N SER A 145 -3.82 -15.56 3.30
CA SER A 145 -2.50 -14.91 3.34
C SER A 145 -1.67 -15.40 4.53
N VAL A 146 -2.29 -15.56 5.69
CA VAL A 146 -1.63 -16.10 6.88
C VAL A 146 -1.20 -17.56 6.67
N ASP A 147 -2.04 -18.38 6.04
CA ASP A 147 -1.74 -19.77 5.72
C ASP A 147 -0.58 -19.88 4.71
N LEU A 148 -0.52 -18.97 3.73
CA LEU A 148 0.60 -18.85 2.80
C LEU A 148 1.90 -18.44 3.53
N LEU A 149 1.84 -17.46 4.43
CA LEU A 149 3.01 -16.98 5.19
C LEU A 149 3.54 -18.00 6.20
N ARG A 150 2.69 -18.92 6.67
CA ARG A 150 3.11 -20.02 7.56
C ARG A 150 3.72 -21.19 6.79
N GLY A 151 3.76 -21.11 5.45
CA GLY A 151 3.97 -22.24 4.56
C GLY A 151 2.73 -23.11 4.60
N ALA A 152 2.10 -23.35 3.45
CA ALA A 152 0.93 -24.22 3.34
C ALA A 152 1.26 -25.62 3.90
N GLY A 153 1.02 -25.81 5.18
CA GLY A 153 1.23 -27.05 5.91
C GLY A 153 0.09 -28.00 5.60
N ARG A 154 0.10 -28.54 4.38
CA ARG A 154 -0.31 -29.90 3.99
C ARG A 154 -0.13 -30.10 2.49
#